data_AF-A0A3C1JUT1-F1
#
_entry.id   AF-A0A3C1JUT1-F1
#
_cell.length_a   1.000
_cell.length_b   1.000
_cell.length_c   1.000
_cell.angle_alpha   90.00
_cell.angle_beta   90.00
_cell.angle_gamma   90.00
#
_symmetry.space_group_name_H-M   'P 1'
#
loop_
_entity.id
_entity.type
_entity.pdbx_description
1 polymer ?
#
loop_
_entity_poly.entity_id
_entity_poly.type
_entity_poly.pdbx_seq_one_letter_code
_entity_poly.pdbx_strand_id
1 'polypeptide(L)'
;MNPVGWILLDLLVMFVAAKVFAEACERIRQPAVIGEILAGVVLGPHMLGWIGVPNAAFTHAFGSDAQAAGHAFDLVIHTVAELGVVILLFHVGLETRLSDLTQTGPRAVLVAIAGIAVPFGLGFSFMAMVQESA
;
A
#
# COMPACT_ATOMS: atom_id res chain seq x y z
N MET A 1 -17.90 11.82 20.10
CA MET A 1 -16.64 11.06 20.09
C MET A 1 -15.50 12.00 19.73
N ASN A 2 -14.34 11.86 20.36
CA ASN A 2 -13.14 12.67 20.06
C ASN A 2 -12.68 12.41 18.61
N PRO A 3 -12.06 13.39 17.92
CA PRO A 3 -11.60 13.24 16.52
C PRO A 3 -10.68 12.03 16.32
N VAL A 4 -9.84 11.74 17.31
CA VAL A 4 -8.96 10.55 17.32
C VAL A 4 -9.74 9.24 17.31
N GLY A 5 -10.90 9.19 17.98
CA GLY A 5 -11.71 7.98 18.05
C GLY A 5 -12.27 7.56 16.69
N TRP A 6 -12.51 8.52 15.79
CA TRP A 6 -12.96 8.24 14.42
C TRP A 6 -11.84 7.61 13.59
N ILE A 7 -10.60 8.12 13.71
CA ILE A 7 -9.44 7.51 13.04
C ILE A 7 -9.23 6.07 13.50
N LEU A 8 -9.29 5.82 14.80
CA LEU A 8 -9.11 4.47 15.35
C LEU A 8 -10.20 3.51 14.86
N LEU A 9 -11.43 4.00 14.70
CA LEU A 9 -12.53 3.23 14.13
C LEU A 9 -12.27 2.90 12.66
N ASP A 10 -11.83 3.87 11.85
CA ASP A 10 -11.50 3.65 10.44
C ASP A 10 -10.36 2.61 10.30
N LEU A 11 -9.34 2.71 11.16
CA LEU A 11 -8.23 1.75 11.18
C LEU A 11 -8.70 0.35 11.60
N LEU A 12 -9.61 0.25 12.58
CA LEU A 12 -10.22 -1.01 12.98
C LEU A 12 -11.04 -1.63 11.85
N VAL A 13 -11.88 -0.83 11.17
CA VAL A 13 -12.69 -1.29 10.03
C VAL A 13 -11.78 -1.75 8.89
N MET A 14 -10.71 -0.99 8.59
CA MET A 14 -9.73 -1.36 7.58
C MET A 14 -9.02 -2.67 7.94
N PHE A 15 -8.61 -2.86 9.20
CA PHE A 15 -7.98 -4.10 9.67
C PHE A 15 -8.93 -5.30 9.57
N VAL A 16 -10.17 -5.16 10.04
CA VAL A 16 -11.18 -6.23 9.99
C VAL A 16 -11.49 -6.62 8.55
N ALA A 17 -11.69 -5.63 7.67
CA ALA A 17 -11.95 -5.88 6.26
C ALA A 17 -10.76 -6.56 5.57
N ALA A 18 -9.54 -6.05 5.79
CA ALA A 18 -8.32 -6.66 5.26
C ALA A 18 -8.22 -8.13 5.69
N LYS A 19 -8.49 -8.44 6.97
CA LYS A 19 -8.49 -9.83 7.48
C LYS A 19 -9.56 -10.71 6.83
N VAL A 20 -10.77 -10.20 6.65
CA VAL A 20 -11.87 -10.94 6.01
C VAL A 20 -11.55 -11.25 4.56
N PHE A 21 -11.04 -10.27 3.81
CA PHE A 21 -10.67 -10.47 2.41
C PHE A 21 -9.43 -11.35 2.25
N ALA A 22 -8.43 -11.22 3.13
CA ALA A 22 -7.27 -12.09 3.16
C ALA A 22 -7.69 -13.57 3.32
N GLU A 23 -8.55 -13.86 4.30
CA GLU A 23 -9.08 -15.21 4.53
C GLU A 23 -9.88 -15.72 3.32
N ALA A 24 -10.69 -14.85 2.69
CA ALA A 24 -11.42 -15.21 1.48
C ALA A 24 -10.49 -15.56 0.30
N CYS A 25 -9.41 -14.80 0.11
CA CYS A 25 -8.40 -15.06 -0.91
C CYS A 25 -7.64 -16.35 -0.62
N GLU A 26 -7.21 -16.58 0.62
CA GLU A 26 -6.54 -17.83 1.02
C GLU A 26 -7.44 -19.04 0.81
N ARG A 27 -8.75 -18.92 1.05
CA ARG A 27 -9.73 -19.99 0.78
C ARG A 27 -9.82 -20.36 -0.70
N ILE A 28 -9.53 -19.42 -1.61
CA ILE A 28 -9.47 -19.65 -3.07
C ILE A 28 -8.03 -19.96 -3.52
N ARG A 29 -7.10 -20.19 -2.59
CA ARG A 29 -5.66 -20.46 -2.83
C ARG A 29 -4.91 -19.30 -3.49
N GLN A 30 -5.36 -18.07 -3.23
CA GLN A 30 -4.63 -16.85 -3.60
C GLN A 30 -3.79 -16.35 -2.41
N PRO A 31 -2.66 -15.67 -2.65
CA PRO A 31 -1.90 -15.00 -1.58
C PRO A 31 -2.77 -14.00 -0.80
N ALA A 32 -2.65 -14.00 0.53
CA ALA A 32 -3.40 -13.12 1.43
C ALA A 32 -3.33 -11.63 1.06
N VAL A 33 -2.14 -11.17 0.66
CA VAL A 33 -1.85 -9.77 0.28
C VAL A 33 -2.77 -9.28 -0.84
N ILE A 34 -3.20 -10.17 -1.75
CA ILE A 34 -4.17 -9.80 -2.80
C ILE A 34 -5.50 -9.40 -2.17
N GLY A 35 -5.97 -10.15 -1.17
CA GLY A 35 -7.19 -9.83 -0.44
C GLY A 35 -7.08 -8.53 0.35
N GLU A 36 -5.94 -8.29 0.98
CA GLU A 36 -5.68 -7.04 1.72
C GLU A 36 -5.72 -5.81 0.82
N ILE A 37 -5.09 -5.88 -0.37
CA ILE A 37 -5.13 -4.81 -1.37
C ILE A 37 -6.56 -4.62 -1.88
N LEU A 38 -7.28 -5.71 -2.19
CA LEU A 38 -8.68 -5.63 -2.63
C LEU A 38 -9.58 -4.99 -1.57
N ALA A 39 -9.40 -5.30 -0.29
CA ALA A 39 -10.14 -4.65 0.79
C ALA A 39 -9.90 -3.14 0.79
N GLY A 40 -8.66 -2.69 0.63
CA GLY A 40 -8.32 -1.26 0.51
C GLY A 40 -8.96 -0.60 -0.70
N VAL A 41 -8.94 -1.25 -1.87
CA VAL A 41 -9.57 -0.75 -3.10
C VAL A 41 -11.10 -0.63 -2.93
N VAL A 42 -11.73 -1.65 -2.36
CA VAL A 42 -13.19 -1.70 -2.12
C VAL A 42 -13.62 -0.63 -1.12
N LEU A 43 -12.89 -0.47 -0.01
CA LEU A 43 -13.22 0.49 1.05
C LEU A 43 -12.86 1.93 0.69
N GLY A 44 -11.87 2.11 -0.18
CA GLY A 44 -11.33 3.41 -0.54
C GLY A 44 -12.31 4.32 -1.29
N PRO A 45 -11.93 5.60 -1.50
CA PRO A 45 -12.79 6.63 -2.09
C PRO A 45 -13.25 6.33 -3.52
N HIS A 46 -12.55 5.44 -4.23
CA HIS A 46 -12.83 5.10 -5.62
C HIS A 46 -13.89 4.00 -5.79
N MET A 47 -14.29 3.30 -4.71
CA MET A 47 -15.34 2.28 -4.75
C MET A 47 -16.47 2.59 -3.76
N LEU A 48 -16.42 2.10 -2.51
CA LEU A 48 -17.48 2.36 -1.53
C LEU A 48 -17.34 3.74 -0.88
N GLY A 49 -16.12 4.29 -0.82
CA GLY A 49 -15.84 5.59 -0.20
C GLY A 49 -16.16 5.66 1.29
N TRP A 50 -16.14 4.52 1.98
CA TRP A 50 -16.32 4.47 3.44
C TRP A 50 -15.08 4.94 4.19
N ILE A 51 -13.90 4.74 3.61
CA ILE A 51 -12.60 5.13 4.18
C ILE A 51 -11.87 5.97 3.13
N GLY A 52 -11.15 7.00 3.58
CA GLY A 52 -10.40 7.92 2.69
C GLY A 52 -10.97 9.34 2.63
N VAL A 53 -12.07 9.62 3.33
CA VAL A 53 -12.62 10.98 3.46
C VAL A 53 -12.82 11.29 4.95
N PRO A 54 -12.29 12.41 5.47
CA PRO A 54 -12.47 12.77 6.87
C PRO A 54 -13.95 13.00 7.20
N ASN A 55 -14.45 12.34 8.25
CA ASN A 55 -15.82 12.51 8.72
C ASN A 55 -16.08 13.95 9.22
N ALA A 56 -17.35 14.40 9.21
CA ALA A 56 -17.78 15.73 9.64
C ALA A 56 -17.32 16.10 11.07
N ALA A 57 -17.25 15.11 11.97
CA ALA A 57 -16.74 15.33 13.32
C ALA A 57 -15.22 15.60 13.34
N PHE A 58 -14.47 14.99 12.42
CA PHE A 58 -13.04 15.22 12.27
C PHE A 58 -12.78 16.58 11.61
N THR A 59 -13.51 16.92 10.54
CA THR A 59 -13.38 18.25 9.89
C THR A 59 -13.69 19.39 10.85
N HIS A 60 -14.67 19.22 11.75
CA HIS A 60 -14.96 20.22 12.77
C HIS A 60 -13.83 20.40 13.81
N ALA A 61 -13.02 19.37 14.05
CA ALA A 61 -11.84 19.48 14.91
C ALA A 61 -10.70 20.29 14.28
N PHE A 62 -10.69 20.40 12.95
CA PHE A 62 -9.75 21.21 12.17
C PHE A 62 -10.39 22.53 11.71
N GLY A 63 -11.24 23.13 12.55
CA GLY A 63 -11.82 24.45 12.28
C GLY A 63 -12.82 24.46 11.11
N SER A 64 -13.47 23.32 10.82
CA SER A 64 -14.36 23.13 9.66
C SER A 64 -13.68 23.30 8.29
N ASP A 65 -12.34 23.30 8.26
CA ASP A 65 -11.56 23.30 7.04
C ASP A 65 -11.41 21.86 6.53
N ALA A 66 -12.15 21.55 5.47
CA ALA A 66 -12.13 20.23 4.84
C ALA A 66 -10.77 19.90 4.20
N GLN A 67 -10.01 20.90 3.74
CA GLN A 67 -8.69 20.67 3.13
C GLN A 67 -7.66 20.33 4.22
N ALA A 68 -7.63 21.12 5.29
CA ALA A 68 -6.73 20.86 6.42
C ALA A 68 -6.99 19.48 7.05
N ALA A 69 -8.26 19.11 7.23
CA ALA A 69 -8.64 17.79 7.74
C ALA A 69 -8.25 16.66 6.78
N GLY A 70 -8.40 16.85 5.47
CA GLY A 70 -8.00 15.87 4.45
C GLY A 70 -6.50 15.59 4.48
N HIS A 71 -5.68 16.65 4.50
CA HIS A 71 -4.22 16.51 4.58
C HIS A 71 -3.76 15.84 5.89
N ALA A 72 -4.38 16.18 7.02
CA ALA A 72 -4.04 15.55 8.30
C ALA A 72 -4.40 14.05 8.31
N PHE A 73 -5.56 13.68 7.75
CA PHE A 73 -5.97 12.29 7.65
C PHE A 73 -5.03 11.48 6.74
N ASP A 74 -4.71 12.02 5.56
CA ASP A 74 -3.78 11.41 4.61
C ASP A 74 -2.40 11.16 5.24
N LEU A 75 -1.85 12.15 5.93
CA LEU A 75 -0.57 12.02 6.63
C LEU A 75 -0.57 10.88 7.65
N VAL A 76 -1.63 10.76 8.45
CA VAL A 76 -1.75 9.70 9.47
C VAL A 76 -1.82 8.32 8.81
N ILE A 77 -2.68 8.14 7.81
CA ILE A 77 -2.84 6.85 7.12
C ILE A 77 -1.58 6.49 6.35
N HIS A 78 -0.96 7.44 5.64
CA HIS A 78 0.30 7.24 4.93
C HIS A 78 1.42 6.81 5.89
N THR A 79 1.57 7.49 7.02
CA THR A 79 2.59 7.16 8.02
C THR A 79 2.36 5.77 8.61
N VAL A 80 1.12 5.41 8.93
CA VAL A 80 0.79 4.07 9.45
C VAL A 80 1.06 2.99 8.39
N ALA A 81 0.72 3.23 7.12
CA ALA A 81 0.98 2.30 6.03
C ALA A 81 2.49 2.11 5.80
N GLU A 82 3.25 3.21 5.77
CA GLU A 82 4.71 3.18 5.63
C GLU A 82 5.37 2.43 6.79
N LEU A 83 4.95 2.69 8.03
CA LEU A 83 5.41 1.92 9.19
C LEU A 83 5.09 0.43 9.05
N GLY A 84 3.89 0.07 8.56
CA GLY A 84 3.52 -1.32 8.29
C GLY A 84 4.45 -1.99 7.27
N VAL A 85 4.75 -1.31 6.16
CA VAL A 85 5.69 -1.80 5.13
C VAL A 85 7.11 -1.92 5.68
N VAL A 86 7.58 -0.93 6.44
CA VAL A 86 8.92 -0.98 7.07
C VAL A 86 9.02 -2.16 8.03
N ILE A 87 8.01 -2.38 8.89
CA ILE A 87 7.98 -3.53 9.80
C ILE A 87 7.95 -4.85 9.02
N LEU A 88 7.17 -4.94 7.93
CA LEU A 88 7.11 -6.13 7.08
C LEU A 88 8.46 -6.44 6.41
N LEU A 89 9.09 -5.43 5.78
CA LEU A 89 10.38 -5.59 5.13
C LEU A 89 11.50 -5.90 6.14
N PHE A 90 11.44 -5.29 7.32
CA PHE A 90 12.34 -5.61 8.42
C PHE A 90 12.18 -7.07 8.87
N HIS A 91 10.95 -7.54 9.03
CA HIS A 91 10.66 -8.93 9.38
C HIS A 91 11.19 -9.92 8.31
N VAL A 92 10.93 -9.65 7.03
CA VAL A 92 11.47 -10.45 5.92
C VAL A 92 13.01 -10.44 5.93
N GLY A 93 13.61 -9.31 6.26
CA GLY A 93 15.07 -9.18 6.43
C GLY A 93 15.63 -10.02 7.58
N LEU A 94 14.93 -10.08 8.72
CA LEU A 94 15.32 -10.90 9.87
C LEU A 94 15.22 -12.42 9.61
N GLU A 95 14.27 -12.85 8.77
CA GLU A 95 14.11 -14.26 8.37
C GLU A 95 15.15 -14.67 7.30
N THR A 96 15.69 -13.70 6.56
CA THR A 96 16.66 -13.95 5.49
C THR A 96 18.06 -14.22 6.04
N ARG A 97 18.64 -15.38 5.70
CA ARG A 97 20.02 -15.73 6.06
C ARG A 97 21.01 -15.00 5.15
N LEU A 98 21.90 -14.17 5.74
CA LEU A 98 22.97 -13.49 5.00
C LEU A 98 23.91 -14.45 4.24
N SER A 99 24.10 -15.67 4.77
CA SER A 99 24.92 -16.69 4.11
C SER A 99 24.35 -17.12 2.75
N ASP A 100 23.03 -17.21 2.64
CA ASP A 100 22.36 -17.65 1.39
C ASP A 100 22.45 -16.53 0.33
N LEU A 101 22.40 -15.27 0.79
CA LEU A 101 22.55 -14.09 -0.06
C LEU A 101 23.98 -13.95 -0.62
N THR A 102 25.00 -14.20 0.20
CA THR A 102 26.40 -14.07 -0.25
C THR A 102 26.83 -15.21 -1.18
N GLN A 103 26.28 -16.42 -1.01
CA GLN A 103 26.58 -17.57 -1.89
C GLN A 103 26.00 -17.41 -3.31
N THR A 104 24.86 -16.73 -3.46
CA THR A 104 24.19 -16.52 -4.75
C THR A 104 24.38 -15.10 -5.31
N GLY A 105 25.12 -14.24 -4.59
CA GLY A 105 25.24 -12.80 -4.83
C GLY A 105 25.52 -12.39 -6.28
N PRO A 106 26.51 -12.95 -6.99
CA PRO A 106 26.80 -12.56 -8.37
C PRO A 106 25.63 -12.80 -9.33
N ARG A 107 24.90 -13.91 -9.17
CA ARG A 107 23.72 -14.21 -9.98
C ARG A 107 22.57 -13.29 -9.63
N ALA A 108 22.36 -13.03 -8.34
CA ALA A 108 21.33 -12.11 -7.86
C ALA A 108 21.53 -10.68 -8.39
N VAL A 109 22.78 -10.18 -8.39
CA VAL A 109 23.12 -8.85 -8.94
C VAL A 109 22.83 -8.78 -10.44
N LEU A 110 23.22 -9.81 -11.21
CA LEU A 110 22.96 -9.85 -12.64
C LEU A 110 21.45 -9.85 -12.93
N VAL A 111 20.68 -10.66 -12.20
CA VAL A 111 19.21 -10.71 -12.31
C VAL A 111 18.58 -9.38 -11.92
N ALA A 112 19.07 -8.70 -10.88
CA ALA A 112 18.58 -7.39 -10.45
C ALA A 112 18.84 -6.31 -11.51
N ILE A 113 20.07 -6.23 -12.05
CA ILE A 113 20.42 -5.27 -13.10
C ILE A 113 19.59 -5.53 -14.36
N ALA A 114 19.50 -6.78 -14.81
CA ALA A 114 18.69 -7.14 -15.97
C ALA A 114 17.21 -6.85 -15.74
N GLY A 115 16.69 -7.19 -14.56
CA GLY A 115 15.31 -6.96 -14.14
C GLY A 115 14.92 -5.49 -14.05
N ILE A 116 15.88 -4.56 -13.96
CA ILE A 116 15.64 -3.11 -14.07
C ILE A 116 15.85 -2.63 -15.50
N ALA A 117 17.01 -2.96 -16.10
CA ALA A 117 17.42 -2.43 -17.39
C ALA A 117 16.49 -2.87 -18.54
N VAL A 118 16.04 -4.13 -18.53
CA VAL A 118 15.18 -4.67 -19.59
C VAL A 118 13.79 -4.01 -19.60
N PRO A 119 12.98 -4.05 -18.51
CA PRO A 119 11.67 -3.41 -18.53
C PRO A 119 11.77 -1.89 -18.70
N PHE A 120 12.82 -1.25 -18.18
CA PHE A 120 13.06 0.17 -18.42
C PHE A 120 13.33 0.47 -19.90
N GLY A 121 14.23 -0.26 -20.55
CA GLY A 121 14.55 -0.07 -21.97
C GLY A 121 13.37 -0.38 -22.89
N LEU A 122 12.59 -1.42 -22.59
CA LEU A 122 11.36 -1.75 -23.32
C LEU A 122 10.29 -0.67 -23.12
N GLY A 123 10.07 -0.20 -21.89
CA GLY A 123 9.12 0.88 -21.60
C GLY A 123 9.50 2.18 -22.31
N PHE A 124 10.78 2.55 -22.26
CA PHE A 124 11.29 3.76 -22.93
C PHE A 124 11.14 3.69 -24.45
N SER A 125 11.55 2.58 -25.07
CA SER A 125 11.43 2.40 -26.53
C SER A 125 9.97 2.36 -26.99
N PHE A 126 9.09 1.67 -26.26
CA PHE A 126 7.65 1.68 -26.53
C PHE A 126 7.08 3.09 -26.47
N MET A 127 7.42 3.85 -25.43
CA MET A 127 6.95 5.23 -25.29
C MET A 127 7.48 6.15 -26.41
N ALA A 128 8.74 5.97 -26.83
CA ALA A 128 9.32 6.72 -27.94
C ALA A 128 8.61 6.44 -29.27
N MET A 129 8.31 5.18 -29.58
CA MET A 129 7.60 4.81 -30.82
C MET A 129 6.15 5.32 -30.84
N VAL A 130 5.46 5.32 -29.70
CA VAL A 130 4.10 5.88 -29.59
C VAL A 130 4.10 7.39 -29.87
N GLN A 131 5.13 8.10 -29.43
CA GLN A 131 5.24 9.55 -29.62
C GLN A 131 5.60 9.93 -31.07
N GLU A 132 6.32 9.06 -31.80
CA GLU A 132 6.65 9.26 -33.21
C GLU A 132 5.46 8.98 -34.16
N SER A 133 4.41 8.33 -33.64
CA SER A 133 3.19 7.96 -34.38
C SER A 133 2.02 8.95 -34.16
N ALA A 134 2.21 9.99 -33.33
CA ALA A 134 1.22 11.02 -32.98
C ALA A 134 1.63 12.39 -33.52
#